data_AF-A0A4R4RR52-F1
#
_entry.id   AF-A0A4R4RR52-F1
#
_cell.length_a   1.000
_cell.length_b   1.000
_cell.length_c   1.000
_cell.angle_alpha   90.00
_cell.angle_beta   90.00
_cell.angle_gamma   90.00
#
_symmetry.space_group_name_H-M   'P 1'
#
loop_
_entity.id
_entity.type
_entity.pdbx_description
1 polymer ?
#
loop_
_entity_poly.entity_id
_entity_poly.type
_entity_poly.pdbx_seq_one_letter_code
_entity_poly.pdbx_strand_id
1 'polypeptide(L)'
;MTTSPQGNALDELRAAYHEQLVRLAAERDAARRQARRAQAQADVARADLASLTSRVHELLHAAARHLPDLPAVEAPSAPELPAASDASGGGERSARAA
;
A
#
# COMPACT_ATOMS: atom_id res chain seq x y z
N MET A 1 -45.06 -22.06 27.05
CA MET A 1 -43.67 -21.68 26.72
C MET A 1 -43.05 -22.84 25.95
N THR A 2 -43.40 -22.98 24.67
CA THR A 2 -42.85 -24.03 23.79
C THR A 2 -42.03 -23.33 22.72
N THR A 3 -40.76 -23.08 23.02
CA THR A 3 -39.77 -22.71 21.99
C THR A 3 -39.56 -23.95 21.13
N SER A 4 -40.18 -23.98 19.96
CA SER A 4 -40.05 -25.10 19.02
C SER A 4 -38.56 -25.31 18.69
N PRO A 5 -38.06 -26.56 18.65
CA PRO A 5 -36.65 -26.87 18.43
C PRO A 5 -36.09 -26.29 17.12
N GLN A 6 -36.96 -26.04 16.15
CA GLN A 6 -36.63 -25.38 14.89
C GLN A 6 -36.21 -23.91 15.05
N GLY A 7 -36.74 -23.19 16.05
CA GLY A 7 -36.32 -21.81 16.35
C GLY A 7 -34.89 -21.77 16.88
N ASN A 8 -34.55 -22.71 17.78
CA ASN A 8 -33.19 -22.81 18.33
C ASN A 8 -32.14 -23.15 17.26
N ALA A 9 -32.44 -24.09 16.35
CA ALA A 9 -31.50 -24.45 15.28
C ALA A 9 -31.21 -23.30 14.29
N LEU A 10 -32.19 -22.43 14.01
CA LEU A 10 -31.98 -21.26 13.15
C LEU A 10 -31.14 -20.18 13.84
N ASP A 11 -31.33 -19.99 15.14
CA ASP A 11 -30.55 -19.04 15.92
C ASP A 11 -29.10 -19.50 16.09
N GLU A 12 -28.87 -20.81 16.27
CA GLU A 12 -27.53 -21.42 16.24
C GLU A 12 -26.83 -21.21 14.88
N LEU A 13 -27.54 -21.42 13.77
CA LEU A 13 -26.98 -21.18 12.43
C LEU A 13 -26.65 -19.69 12.21
N ARG A 14 -27.54 -18.78 12.66
CA ARG A 14 -27.29 -17.34 12.58
C ARG A 14 -26.09 -16.93 13.42
N ALA A 15 -25.95 -17.47 14.62
CA ALA A 15 -24.81 -17.22 15.49
C ALA A 15 -23.50 -17.69 14.83
N ALA A 16 -23.47 -18.92 14.31
CA ALA A 16 -22.30 -19.45 13.62
C ALA A 16 -21.91 -18.62 12.39
N TYR A 17 -22.88 -18.17 11.60
CA TYR A 17 -22.60 -17.31 10.45
C TYR A 17 -22.12 -15.92 10.88
N HIS A 18 -22.70 -15.35 11.94
CA HIS A 18 -22.26 -14.08 12.50
C HIS A 18 -20.80 -14.16 12.98
N GLU A 19 -20.44 -15.22 13.69
CA GLU A 19 -19.05 -15.47 14.12
C GLU A 19 -18.10 -15.56 12.92
N GLN A 20 -18.49 -16.24 11.84
CA GLN A 20 -17.70 -16.32 10.61
C GLN A 20 -17.51 -14.94 9.98
N LEU A 21 -18.55 -14.12 9.90
CA LEU A 21 -18.46 -12.76 9.37
C LEU A 21 -17.56 -11.87 10.22
N VAL A 22 -17.65 -11.97 11.55
CA VAL A 22 -16.79 -11.23 12.48
C VAL A 22 -15.33 -11.64 12.31
N ARG A 23 -15.06 -12.94 12.20
CA ARG A 23 -13.71 -13.47 11.95
C ARG A 23 -13.16 -12.94 10.63
N LEU A 24 -13.93 -13.00 9.54
CA LEU A 24 -13.50 -12.53 8.23
C LEU A 24 -13.22 -11.01 8.24
N ALA A 25 -14.05 -10.23 8.94
CA ALA A 25 -13.83 -8.79 9.10
C ALA A 25 -12.52 -8.51 9.86
N ALA A 26 -12.25 -9.26 10.93
CA ALA A 26 -11.02 -9.14 11.72
C ALA A 26 -9.77 -9.50 10.89
N GLU A 27 -9.83 -10.57 10.10
CA GLU A 27 -8.75 -10.99 9.19
C GLU A 27 -8.48 -9.94 8.11
N ARG A 28 -9.54 -9.40 7.49
CA ARG A 28 -9.43 -8.30 6.51
C ARG A 28 -8.77 -7.08 7.12
N ASP A 29 -9.19 -6.69 8.32
CA ASP A 29 -8.65 -5.49 8.97
C ASP A 29 -7.20 -5.69 9.43
N ALA A 30 -6.82 -6.90 9.83
CA ALA A 30 -5.42 -7.26 10.06
C ALA A 30 -4.59 -7.15 8.77
N ALA A 31 -5.08 -7.71 7.66
CA ALA A 31 -4.41 -7.61 6.36
C ALA A 31 -4.25 -6.15 5.90
N ARG A 32 -5.28 -5.32 6.07
CA ARG A 32 -5.21 -3.88 5.77
C ARG A 32 -4.15 -3.15 6.61
N ARG A 33 -4.05 -3.46 7.90
CA ARG A 33 -3.00 -2.87 8.76
C ARG A 33 -1.61 -3.32 8.31
N GLN A 34 -1.45 -4.59 7.95
CA GLN A 34 -0.19 -5.11 7.44
C GLN A 34 0.22 -4.43 6.12
N ALA A 35 -0.72 -4.28 5.18
CA ALA A 35 -0.47 -3.59 3.91
C ALA A 35 -0.03 -2.13 4.13
N ARG A 36 -0.69 -1.39 5.03
CA ARG A 36 -0.27 -0.01 5.37
C ARG A 36 1.13 0.06 5.96
N ARG A 37 1.50 -0.89 6.83
CA ARG A 37 2.85 -0.95 7.41
C ARG A 37 3.90 -1.25 6.34
N ALA A 38 3.63 -2.22 5.46
CA ALA A 38 4.53 -2.55 4.35
C ALA A 38 4.72 -1.37 3.40
N GLN A 39 3.64 -0.64 3.08
CA GLN A 39 3.71 0.56 2.25
C GLN A 39 4.58 1.64 2.90
N ALA A 40 4.37 1.94 4.18
CA ALA A 40 5.18 2.90 4.91
C ALA A 40 6.68 2.51 4.93
N GLN A 41 6.99 1.22 5.09
CA GLN A 41 8.36 0.71 5.02
C GLN A 41 8.96 0.87 3.62
N ALA A 42 8.19 0.61 2.56
CA ALA A 42 8.63 0.80 1.19
C ALA A 42 8.92 2.29 0.88
N ASP A 43 8.10 3.20 1.40
CA ASP A 43 8.30 4.64 1.20
C ASP A 43 9.55 5.15 1.93
N VAL A 44 9.82 4.66 3.15
CA VAL A 44 11.10 4.92 3.85
C VAL A 44 12.29 4.37 3.05
N ALA A 45 12.22 3.12 2.59
CA ALA A 45 13.31 2.52 1.81
C ALA A 45 13.58 3.28 0.51
N ARG A 46 12.54 3.79 -0.17
CA ARG A 46 12.70 4.66 -1.36
C ARG A 46 13.41 5.97 -1.02
N ALA A 47 13.06 6.60 0.10
CA ALA A 47 13.73 7.83 0.54
C ALA A 47 15.20 7.57 0.90
N ASP A 48 15.49 6.46 1.57
CA ASP A 48 16.86 6.06 1.92
C ASP A 48 17.70 5.79 0.66
N LEU A 49 17.15 5.10 -0.33
CA LEU A 49 17.80 4.88 -1.62
C LEU A 49 18.10 6.20 -2.33
N ALA A 50 17.12 7.12 -2.39
CA ALA A 50 17.34 8.44 -2.99
C ALA A 50 18.45 9.24 -2.26
N SER A 51 18.46 9.20 -0.93
CA SER A 51 19.52 9.85 -0.14
C SER A 51 20.89 9.21 -0.39
N LEU A 52 20.97 7.88 -0.51
CA LEU A 52 22.21 7.17 -0.80
C LEU A 52 22.71 7.53 -2.20
N THR A 53 21.83 7.52 -3.21
CA THR A 53 22.17 7.92 -4.58
C THR A 53 22.71 9.34 -4.64
N SER A 54 22.10 10.30 -3.92
CA SER A 54 22.61 11.68 -3.84
C SER A 54 24.02 11.73 -3.25
N ARG A 55 24.25 11.04 -2.12
CA ARG A 55 25.57 11.00 -1.47
C ARG A 55 26.64 10.35 -2.36
N VAL A 56 26.29 9.26 -3.06
CA VAL A 56 27.18 8.61 -4.02
C VAL A 56 27.56 9.57 -5.14
N HIS A 57 26.58 10.30 -5.70
CA HIS A 57 26.84 11.28 -6.74
C HIS A 57 27.74 12.43 -6.25
N GLU A 58 27.48 12.95 -5.05
CA GLU A 58 28.34 13.97 -4.41
C GLU A 58 29.78 13.47 -4.22
N LEU A 59 29.96 12.23 -3.74
CA LEU A 59 31.27 11.63 -3.54
C LEU A 59 32.00 11.41 -4.87
N LEU A 60 31.32 10.89 -5.89
CA LEU A 60 31.92 10.72 -7.22
C LEU A 60 32.30 12.06 -7.83
N HIS A 61 31.45 13.08 -7.69
CA HIS A 61 31.73 14.41 -8.17
C HIS A 61 32.90 15.06 -7.42
N ALA A 62 33.02 14.85 -6.10
CA ALA A 62 34.19 15.28 -5.32
C ALA A 62 35.47 14.54 -5.76
N ALA A 63 35.39 13.23 -5.97
CA ALA A 63 36.53 12.42 -6.42
C ALA A 63 37.01 12.83 -7.81
N ALA A 64 36.11 13.13 -8.75
CA ALA A 64 36.45 13.60 -10.09
C ALA A 64 37.25 14.91 -10.09
N ARG A 65 37.08 15.79 -9.10
CA ARG A 65 37.91 17.00 -8.96
C ARG A 65 39.35 16.68 -8.56
N HIS A 66 39.57 15.55 -7.90
CA HIS A 66 40.88 15.14 -7.40
C HIS A 66 41.57 14.09 -8.27
N LEU A 67 40.83 13.44 -9.19
CA LEU A 67 41.37 12.43 -10.09
C LEU A 67 40.97 12.73 -11.55
N PRO A 68 41.86 13.32 -12.36
CA PRO A 68 41.53 13.84 -13.69
C PRO A 68 41.19 12.78 -14.76
N ASP A 69 41.36 11.48 -14.45
CA ASP A 69 41.05 10.37 -15.36
C ASP A 69 39.74 9.61 -15.00
N LEU A 70 38.88 10.16 -14.14
CA LEU A 70 37.60 9.50 -13.84
C LEU A 70 36.63 9.60 -15.03
N PRO A 71 36.02 8.48 -15.48
CA PRO A 71 34.95 8.54 -16.49
C PRO A 71 33.78 9.40 -15.97
N ALA A 72 33.18 10.19 -16.88
CA ALA A 72 32.07 11.06 -16.55
C ALA A 72 30.90 10.25 -15.96
N VAL A 73 30.40 10.68 -14.81
CA VAL A 73 29.29 10.03 -14.11
C VAL A 73 28.02 10.28 -14.91
N GLU A 74 27.45 9.23 -15.51
CA GLU A 74 26.07 9.28 -16.02
C GLU A 74 25.13 9.52 -14.84
N ALA A 75 24.21 10.48 -15.00
CA ALA A 75 23.19 10.76 -14.00
C ALA A 75 22.38 9.49 -13.73
N PRO A 76 22.00 9.23 -12.47
CA PRO A 76 21.28 8.01 -12.12
C PRO A 76 19.99 7.93 -12.94
N SER A 77 19.85 6.85 -13.73
CA SER A 77 18.61 6.55 -14.44
C SER A 77 17.45 6.57 -13.46
N ALA A 78 16.48 7.44 -13.70
CA ALA A 78 15.27 7.48 -12.89
C ALA A 78 14.62 6.08 -12.90
N PRO A 79 14.22 5.53 -11.73
CA PRO A 79 13.53 4.25 -11.72
C PRO A 79 12.23 4.40 -12.52
N GLU A 80 12.04 3.55 -13.54
CA GLU A 80 10.75 3.42 -14.25
C GLU A 80 9.70 2.95 -13.23
N LEU A 81 8.97 3.91 -12.66
CA LEU A 81 7.79 3.62 -11.86
C LEU A 81 6.72 3.06 -12.82
N PRO A 82 6.13 1.88 -12.54
CA PRO A 82 5.01 1.41 -13.34
C PRO A 82 3.89 2.46 -13.27
N ALA A 83 3.45 2.92 -14.44
CA ALA A 83 2.38 3.89 -14.57
C ALA A 83 1.18 3.41 -13.75
N ALA A 84 0.76 4.22 -12.77
CA ALA A 84 -0.47 3.99 -12.06
C ALA A 84 -1.61 4.07 -13.08
N SER A 85 -2.15 2.91 -13.44
CA SER A 85 -3.29 2.79 -14.33
C SER A 85 -4.43 3.67 -13.84
N ASP A 86 -5.00 4.43 -14.76
CA ASP A 86 -6.14 5.32 -14.58
C ASP A 86 -7.19 4.76 -13.62
N ALA A 87 -7.22 5.32 -12.41
CA ALA A 87 -8.40 5.30 -11.55
C ALA A 87 -8.86 6.75 -11.30
N SER A 88 -8.90 7.53 -12.38
CA SER A 88 -9.71 8.75 -12.43
C SER A 88 -11.18 8.37 -12.65
N GLY A 89 -11.79 7.81 -11.61
CA GLY A 89 -13.25 7.68 -11.49
C GLY A 89 -13.82 9.02 -11.04
N GLY A 90 -13.86 9.98 -11.96
CA GLY A 90 -14.43 11.32 -11.75
C GLY A 90 -15.85 11.26 -11.20
N GLY A 91 -16.08 12.03 -10.14
CA GLY A 91 -17.38 12.22 -9.54
C GLY A 91 -18.28 13.05 -10.45
N GLU A 92 -19.46 12.53 -10.76
CA GLU A 92 -20.55 13.30 -11.35
C GLU A 92 -21.85 12.50 -11.22
N ARG A 93 -22.55 12.61 -10.09
CA ARG A 93 -24.03 12.52 -9.95
C ARG A 93 -24.48 13.24 -8.67
N SER A 94 -24.25 14.55 -8.63
CA SER A 94 -25.13 15.47 -7.90
C SER A 94 -26.02 16.16 -8.93
N ALA A 95 -27.28 16.37 -8.56
CA ALA A 95 -28.36 17.04 -9.30
C ALA A 95 -29.09 16.23 -10.38
N ARG A 96 -30.24 15.65 -10.00
CA ARG A 96 -31.49 15.96 -10.71
C ARG A 96 -32.68 15.91 -9.76
N ALA A 97 -33.07 17.08 -9.29
CA ALA A 97 -34.45 17.40 -8.97
C ALA A 97 -35.20 17.62 -10.29
N ALA A 98 -36.37 17.00 -10.42
CA ALA A 98 -37.52 17.42 -11.22
C ALA A 98 -38.66 16.44 -10.93
#